data_AF-A0AAW5EIH9-F1
#
_entry.id   AF-A0AAW5EIH9-F1
#
_cell.length_a   1.000
_cell.length_b   1.000
_cell.length_c   1.000
_cell.angle_alpha   90.00
_cell.angle_beta   90.00
_cell.angle_gamma   90.00
#
_symmetry.space_group_name_H-M   'P 1'
#
loop_
_entity.id
_entity.type
_entity.pdbx_description
1 polymer ?
#
loop_
_entity_poly.entity_id
_entity_poly.type
_entity_poly.pdbx_seq_one_letter_code
_entity_poly.pdbx_strand_id
1 'polypeptide(L)'
;DLPKVPVGIRRKVVNWFDTDSYKLSQGFPAFILEFEDDYFYGFPDFADGLKVGRDKVGEIISTREERVEFGSYEQDTLDIGKHIKEFFPDLKDFSKGSVCTYPLSPDDDFIIDFLDENL
;
A
#
# COMPACT_ATOMS: atom_id res chain seq x y z
N ASP A 1 19.48 18.20 -20.61
CA ASP A 1 18.29 18.05 -19.74
C ASP A 1 17.96 16.57 -19.64
N LEU A 2 17.59 16.08 -18.46
CA LEU A 2 17.23 14.66 -18.32
C LEU A 2 15.97 14.33 -19.15
N PRO A 3 15.89 13.13 -19.75
CA PRO A 3 14.72 12.71 -20.51
C PRO A 3 13.50 12.65 -19.58
N LYS A 4 12.36 13.12 -20.09
CA LYS A 4 11.09 13.03 -19.37
C LYS A 4 10.58 11.59 -19.43
N VAL A 5 10.40 10.99 -18.26
CA VAL A 5 9.86 9.63 -18.11
C VAL A 5 8.39 9.76 -17.69
N PRO A 6 7.44 9.04 -18.32
CA PRO A 6 6.01 9.18 -18.03
C PRO A 6 5.62 8.45 -16.73
N VAL A 7 6.13 8.92 -15.59
CA VAL A 7 5.85 8.34 -14.27
C VAL A 7 4.85 9.22 -13.52
N GLY A 8 3.71 8.65 -13.15
CA GLY A 8 2.79 9.24 -12.18
C GLY A 8 3.11 8.75 -10.78
N ILE A 9 3.06 9.63 -9.78
CA ILE A 9 3.26 9.22 -8.38
C ILE A 9 1.89 9.07 -7.73
N ARG A 10 1.66 7.90 -7.12
CA ARG A 10 0.48 7.64 -6.29
C ARG A 10 0.89 7.60 -4.82
N ARG A 11 0.21 8.36 -3.97
CA ARG A 11 0.25 8.25 -2.51
C ARG A 11 -0.42 6.93 -2.11
N LYS A 12 0.24 6.17 -1.24
CA LYS A 12 -0.20 4.84 -0.83
C LYS A 12 -0.26 4.76 0.68
N VAL A 13 -1.26 4.07 1.21
CA VAL A 13 -1.40 3.81 2.64
C VAL A 13 -1.28 2.32 2.96
N VAL A 14 -0.77 2.04 4.15
CA VAL A 14 -0.75 0.70 4.75
C VAL A 14 -1.24 0.81 6.19
N ASN A 15 -2.08 -0.13 6.61
CA ASN A 15 -2.74 -0.16 7.91
C ASN A 15 -2.31 -1.40 8.68
N TRP A 16 -2.14 -1.25 9.99
CA TRP A 16 -1.94 -2.35 10.91
C TRP A 16 -3.17 -2.53 11.76
N PHE A 17 -3.55 -3.78 11.98
CA PHE A 17 -4.68 -4.16 12.82
C PHE A 17 -4.21 -5.14 13.90
N ASP A 18 -4.65 -4.92 15.13
CA ASP A 18 -4.31 -5.82 16.22
C ASP A 18 -4.97 -7.20 16.00
N THR A 19 -4.27 -8.27 16.37
CA THR A 19 -4.77 -9.64 16.19
C THR A 19 -4.12 -10.63 17.16
N ASP A 20 -4.83 -11.73 17.45
CA ASP A 20 -4.27 -12.88 18.13
C ASP A 20 -4.02 -14.10 17.20
N SER A 21 -4.54 -14.07 15.97
CA SER A 21 -4.68 -15.24 15.08
C SER A 21 -3.72 -15.23 13.87
N TYR A 22 -3.36 -14.06 13.34
CA TYR A 22 -2.64 -13.96 12.05
C TYR A 22 -1.14 -13.74 12.24
N LYS A 23 -0.53 -14.51 13.14
CA LYS A 23 0.85 -14.30 13.60
C LYS A 23 1.85 -15.08 12.76
N LEU A 24 3.01 -14.49 12.49
CA LEU A 24 4.11 -15.20 11.84
C LEU A 24 4.56 -16.41 12.66
N SER A 25 4.55 -16.28 14.00
CA SER A 25 4.91 -17.35 14.93
C SER A 25 3.98 -18.57 14.85
N GLN A 26 2.79 -18.39 14.29
CA GLN A 26 1.82 -19.46 14.03
C GLN A 26 1.88 -19.97 12.57
N GLY A 27 2.85 -19.49 11.78
CA GLY A 27 3.02 -19.87 10.37
C GLY A 27 2.11 -19.12 9.40
N PHE A 28 1.48 -18.02 9.81
CA PHE A 28 0.66 -17.22 8.91
C PHE A 28 1.54 -16.54 7.83
N PRO A 29 1.20 -16.65 6.53
CA PRO A 29 2.06 -16.17 5.45
C PRO A 29 1.82 -14.69 5.12
N ALA A 30 2.73 -14.11 4.34
CA ALA A 30 2.40 -12.94 3.55
C ALA A 30 1.40 -13.31 2.45
N PHE A 31 0.58 -12.36 2.01
CA PHE A 31 -0.50 -12.64 1.08
C PHE A 31 -0.71 -11.53 0.06
N ILE A 32 -1.31 -11.91 -1.06
CA ILE A 32 -2.00 -11.03 -2.00
C ILE A 32 -3.36 -11.69 -2.26
N LEU A 33 -4.43 -10.94 -2.06
CA LEU A 33 -5.81 -11.35 -2.27
C LEU A 33 -6.40 -10.49 -3.39
N GLU A 34 -7.01 -11.13 -4.37
CA GLU A 34 -7.78 -10.44 -5.40
C GLU A 34 -9.24 -10.29 -4.95
N PHE A 35 -9.77 -9.07 -5.03
CA PHE A 35 -11.15 -8.77 -4.65
C PHE A 35 -11.67 -7.56 -5.42
N GLU A 36 -12.83 -7.69 -6.08
CA GLU A 36 -13.50 -6.62 -6.84
C GLU A 36 -12.56 -5.85 -7.78
N ASP A 37 -11.81 -6.57 -8.61
CA ASP A 37 -10.79 -6.02 -9.52
C ASP A 37 -9.68 -5.21 -8.82
N ASP A 38 -9.41 -5.44 -7.54
CA ASP A 38 -8.31 -4.84 -6.78
C ASP A 38 -7.50 -5.92 -6.07
N TYR A 39 -6.35 -5.54 -5.53
CA TYR A 39 -5.48 -6.42 -4.76
C TYR A 39 -5.27 -5.87 -3.36
N PHE A 40 -5.55 -6.69 -2.35
CA PHE A 40 -5.12 -6.47 -0.99
C PHE A 40 -3.86 -7.28 -0.74
N TYR A 41 -2.79 -6.62 -0.32
CA TYR A 41 -1.55 -7.29 0.03
C TYR A 41 -1.28 -7.13 1.52
N GLY A 42 -0.56 -8.06 2.12
CA GLY A 42 -0.28 -7.96 3.54
C GLY A 42 0.77 -8.90 4.06
N PHE A 43 1.11 -8.65 5.31
CA PHE A 43 2.13 -9.37 6.05
C PHE A 43 1.57 -9.80 7.41
N PRO A 44 1.96 -10.99 7.90
CA PRO A 44 1.54 -11.48 9.20
C PRO A 44 1.92 -10.52 10.32
N ASP A 45 1.28 -10.70 11.47
CA ASP A 45 1.66 -10.00 12.70
C ASP A 45 3.06 -10.44 13.17
N PHE A 46 3.98 -9.45 13.25
CA PHE A 46 5.34 -9.58 13.80
C PHE A 46 5.45 -9.11 15.25
N ALA A 47 4.34 -9.15 16.00
CA ALA A 47 4.11 -8.46 17.28
C ALA A 47 3.88 -6.94 17.15
N ASP A 48 3.39 -6.50 16.00
CA ASP A 48 3.00 -5.11 15.74
C ASP A 48 1.68 -4.95 14.95
N GLY A 49 0.94 -6.05 14.77
CA GLY A 49 -0.34 -6.12 14.07
C GLY A 49 -0.22 -6.73 12.67
N LEU A 50 -1.34 -7.25 12.15
CA LEU A 50 -1.46 -7.67 10.76
C LEU A 50 -1.36 -6.42 9.87
N LYS A 51 -0.35 -6.37 8.99
CA LYS A 51 -0.14 -5.26 8.07
C LYS A 51 -0.89 -5.52 6.77
N VAL A 52 -1.65 -4.54 6.30
CA VAL A 52 -2.45 -4.63 5.08
C VAL A 52 -2.29 -3.36 4.26
N GLY A 53 -2.11 -3.51 2.96
CA GLY A 53 -2.21 -2.43 1.97
C GLY A 53 -3.16 -2.84 0.85
N ARG A 54 -3.58 -1.84 0.08
CA ARG A 54 -4.46 -2.01 -1.09
C ARG A 54 -3.79 -1.42 -2.32
N ASP A 55 -3.86 -2.09 -3.45
CA ASP A 55 -2.98 -1.85 -4.59
C ASP A 55 -3.46 -0.74 -5.53
N LYS A 56 -4.74 -0.73 -5.92
CA LYS A 56 -5.21 0.23 -6.95
C LYS A 56 -5.66 1.58 -6.40
N VAL A 57 -6.04 1.70 -5.13
CA VAL A 57 -6.50 2.98 -4.55
C VAL A 57 -5.36 3.96 -4.23
N GLY A 58 -5.68 5.22 -3.94
CA GLY A 58 -4.73 6.23 -3.48
C GLY A 58 -4.68 7.47 -4.38
N GLU A 59 -4.20 8.57 -3.80
CA GLU A 59 -4.22 9.89 -4.43
C GLU A 59 -3.06 10.06 -5.41
N ILE A 60 -3.30 10.67 -6.57
CA ILE A 60 -2.21 11.08 -7.46
C ILE A 60 -1.58 12.34 -6.87
N ILE A 61 -0.25 12.32 -6.75
CA ILE A 61 0.54 13.46 -6.26
C ILE A 61 1.60 13.83 -7.30
N SER A 62 1.93 15.11 -7.35
CA SER A 62 2.94 15.72 -8.23
C SER A 62 4.14 16.24 -7.47
N THR A 63 3.99 16.57 -6.17
CA THR A 63 5.10 17.02 -5.32
C THR A 63 5.25 16.15 -4.07
N ARG A 64 6.40 16.29 -3.39
CA ARG A 64 6.68 15.54 -2.16
C ARG A 64 5.79 15.99 -1.01
N GLU A 65 5.45 17.27 -0.97
CA GLU A 65 4.63 17.91 0.07
C GLU A 65 3.18 17.44 0.03
N GLU A 66 2.70 16.99 -1.14
CA GLU A 66 1.38 16.38 -1.31
C GLU A 66 1.30 14.97 -0.71
N ARG A 67 2.44 14.35 -0.36
CA ARG A 67 2.48 13.13 0.46
C ARG A 67 2.26 13.45 1.93
N VAL A 68 1.06 13.97 2.21
CA VAL A 68 0.61 14.27 3.57
C VAL A 68 0.55 13.01 4.43
N GLU A 69 0.72 13.21 5.74
CA GLU A 69 0.78 12.13 6.73
C GLU A 69 -0.49 11.28 6.76
N PHE A 70 -0.40 10.10 7.37
CA PHE A 70 -1.55 9.22 7.54
C PHE A 70 -2.62 9.91 8.39
N GLY A 71 -3.89 9.75 8.02
CA GLY A 71 -5.03 10.38 8.68
C GLY A 71 -5.33 11.80 8.19
N SER A 72 -4.57 12.31 7.21
CA SER A 72 -4.91 13.58 6.54
C SER A 72 -6.16 13.45 5.65
N TYR A 73 -6.48 12.23 5.23
CA TYR A 73 -7.72 11.88 4.52
C TYR A 73 -8.49 10.83 5.32
N GLU A 74 -9.82 10.94 5.36
CA GLU A 74 -10.69 9.94 6.03
C GLU A 74 -10.55 8.55 5.38
N GLN A 75 -10.27 8.53 4.08
CA GLN A 75 -10.07 7.34 3.26
C GLN A 75 -8.91 6.46 3.75
N ASP A 76 -7.88 7.05 4.38
CA ASP A 76 -6.68 6.35 4.84
C ASP A 76 -7.01 5.13 5.72
N THR A 77 -8.07 5.22 6.53
CA THR A 77 -8.54 4.10 7.36
C THR A 77 -9.67 3.31 6.69
N LEU A 78 -10.54 3.99 5.93
CA LEU A 78 -11.75 3.39 5.34
C LEU A 78 -11.46 2.46 4.17
N ASP A 79 -10.48 2.80 3.31
CA ASP A 79 -10.19 2.10 2.06
C ASP A 79 -9.81 0.62 2.26
N ILE A 80 -9.17 0.34 3.40
CA ILE A 80 -8.81 -1.01 3.84
C ILE A 80 -9.84 -1.53 4.85
N GLY A 81 -10.20 -0.70 5.84
CA GLY A 81 -11.03 -1.13 6.98
C GLY A 81 -12.41 -1.66 6.60
N LYS A 82 -13.01 -1.17 5.50
CA LYS A 82 -14.36 -1.58 5.07
C LYS A 82 -14.47 -3.07 4.73
N HIS A 83 -13.44 -3.64 4.09
CA HIS A 83 -13.47 -5.01 3.57
C HIS A 83 -12.57 -5.97 4.34
N ILE A 84 -11.59 -5.46 5.10
CA ILE A 84 -10.55 -6.33 5.67
C ILE A 84 -11.09 -7.37 6.67
N LYS A 85 -12.19 -7.06 7.36
CA LYS A 85 -12.86 -8.01 8.26
C LYS A 85 -13.63 -9.11 7.52
N GLU A 86 -13.92 -8.93 6.23
CA GLU A 86 -14.47 -10.00 5.38
C GLU A 86 -13.42 -11.09 5.12
N PHE A 87 -12.14 -10.70 4.99
CA PHE A 87 -11.02 -11.64 4.80
C PHE A 87 -10.47 -12.18 6.12
N PHE A 88 -10.47 -11.35 7.16
CA PHE A 88 -9.85 -11.63 8.45
C PHE A 88 -10.81 -11.32 9.61
N PRO A 89 -11.78 -12.21 9.89
CA PRO A 89 -12.84 -11.94 10.87
C PRO A 89 -12.33 -11.72 12.31
N ASP A 90 -11.23 -12.36 12.69
CA ASP A 90 -10.61 -12.21 14.02
C ASP A 90 -9.75 -10.93 14.18
N LEU A 91 -9.79 -9.99 13.23
CA LEU A 91 -9.11 -8.70 13.39
C LEU A 91 -9.80 -7.84 14.46
N LYS A 92 -8.98 -7.25 15.32
CA LYS A 92 -9.41 -6.29 16.33
C LYS A 92 -9.40 -4.88 15.75
N ASP A 93 -8.98 -3.90 16.54
CA ASP A 93 -8.99 -2.49 16.18
C ASP A 93 -7.80 -2.13 15.29
N PHE A 94 -7.98 -1.03 14.56
CA PHE A 94 -6.89 -0.36 13.86
C PHE A 94 -5.85 0.12 14.88
N SER A 95 -4.58 -0.16 14.60
CA SER A 95 -3.46 0.12 15.50
C SER A 95 -2.65 1.34 15.04
N LYS A 96 -2.19 1.31 13.78
CA LYS A 96 -1.39 2.38 13.17
C LYS A 96 -1.49 2.34 11.65
N GLY A 97 -1.16 3.48 11.03
CA GLY A 97 -1.10 3.62 9.58
C GLY A 97 0.19 4.31 9.15
N SER A 98 0.58 4.12 7.91
CA SER A 98 1.74 4.79 7.32
C SER A 98 1.49 5.12 5.85
N VAL A 99 2.19 6.14 5.37
CA VAL A 99 2.10 6.63 3.99
C VAL A 99 3.41 6.34 3.25
N CYS A 100 3.31 5.82 2.05
CA CYS A 100 4.39 5.68 1.09
C CYS A 100 3.94 6.16 -0.30
N THR A 101 4.71 5.83 -1.34
CA THR A 101 4.43 6.24 -2.72
C THR A 101 4.78 5.15 -3.70
N TYR A 102 3.96 5.00 -4.74
CA TYR A 102 4.27 4.22 -5.93
C TYR A 102 4.56 5.16 -7.11
N PRO A 103 5.75 5.11 -7.70
CA PRO A 103 6.02 5.67 -9.02
C PRO A 103 5.58 4.66 -10.09
N LEU A 104 4.54 4.97 -10.84
CA LEU A 104 3.92 4.06 -11.82
C LEU A 104 4.10 4.59 -13.24
N SER A 105 4.60 3.74 -14.13
CA SER A 105 4.52 3.95 -15.58
C SER A 105 3.08 3.69 -16.07
N PRO A 106 2.71 4.06 -17.31
CA PRO A 106 1.36 3.84 -17.81
C PRO A 106 0.99 2.36 -18.00
N ASP A 107 1.99 1.47 -18.05
CA ASP A 107 1.86 0.03 -18.22
C ASP A 107 2.21 -0.77 -16.95
N ASP A 108 2.51 -0.08 -15.84
CA ASP A 108 2.95 -0.65 -14.54
C ASP A 108 4.26 -1.47 -14.59
N ASP A 109 4.97 -1.51 -15.72
CA ASP A 109 6.27 -2.16 -15.88
C ASP A 109 7.44 -1.25 -15.43
N PHE A 110 8.59 -1.86 -15.14
CA PHE A 110 9.79 -1.10 -14.80
C PHE A 110 10.42 -0.44 -16.03
N ILE A 111 10.89 0.80 -15.84
CA ILE A 111 11.72 1.50 -16.83
C ILE A 111 13.18 1.35 -16.41
N ILE A 112 13.90 0.45 -17.06
CA ILE A 112 15.31 0.15 -16.80
C ILE A 112 16.05 0.26 -18.13
N ASP A 113 16.84 1.31 -18.29
CA ASP A 113 17.58 1.57 -19.53
C ASP A 113 18.89 2.32 -19.26
N PHE A 114 19.75 2.40 -20.28
CA PHE A 114 20.95 3.22 -20.27
C PHE A 114 20.62 4.67 -20.66
N LEU A 115 21.20 5.63 -19.95
CA LEU A 115 21.16 7.03 -20.39
C LEU A 115 22.15 7.22 -21.54
N ASP A 116 21.70 7.85 -22.63
CA ASP A 116 22.61 8.26 -23.71
C ASP A 116 23.65 9.23 -23.13
N GLU A 117 24.94 8.94 -23.36
CA GLU A 117 26.05 9.78 -22.90
C GLU A 117 26.07 11.16 -23.58
N ASN A 118 25.29 11.34 -24.65
CA ASN A 118 25.17 12.59 -25.40
C ASN A 118 23.95 13.47 -24.98
N LEU A 119 23.21 13.09 -23.93
CA LEU A 119 22.15 13.91 -23.31
C LEU A 119 22.65 15.01 -22.36
#